data_AF-A0A0P7HVJ9-F1
#
_entry.id   AF-A0A0P7HVJ9-F1
#
_cell.length_a   1.000
_cell.length_b   1.000
_cell.length_c   1.000
_cell.angle_alpha   90.00
_cell.angle_beta   90.00
_cell.angle_gamma   90.00
#
_symmetry.space_group_name_H-M   'P 1'
#
loop_
_entity.id
_entity.type
_entity.pdbx_description
1 polymer ?
#
loop_
_entity_poly.entity_id
_entity_poly.type
_entity_poly.pdbx_seq_one_letter_code
_entity_poly.pdbx_strand_id
1 'polypeptide(L)'
;MESETNEWMLAAIFFFLGIVPFVGGVLLYTKKFVGLLILDSFMPGKPSLATTFLGAWLLLMAPQHFVNETGIDALIMPYSALLLGCLAIGLMGWFWMPKFLQPKWMKEGDKLEARGEDRFVRDFYDSNGEKKQ
;
A
#
# COMPACT_ATOMS: atom_id res chain seq x y z
N MET A 1 14.38 -13.78 29.29
CA MET A 1 15.34 -12.77 28.76
C MET A 1 15.62 -12.96 27.27
N GLU A 2 15.93 -14.18 26.79
CA GLU A 2 16.12 -14.40 25.34
C GLU A 2 14.81 -14.28 24.53
N SER A 3 13.66 -14.68 25.11
CA SER A 3 12.35 -14.58 24.44
C SER A 3 11.91 -13.13 24.20
N GLU A 4 11.99 -12.28 25.21
CA GLU A 4 11.56 -10.87 25.13
C GLU A 4 12.42 -10.09 24.12
N THR A 5 13.74 -10.32 24.10
CA THR A 5 14.65 -9.64 23.16
C THR A 5 14.29 -9.98 21.70
N ASN A 6 13.90 -11.23 21.43
CA ASN A 6 13.48 -11.65 20.11
C ASN A 6 12.15 -11.02 19.68
N GLU A 7 11.20 -10.83 20.60
CA GLU A 7 9.92 -10.18 20.31
C GLU A 7 10.08 -8.70 19.96
N TRP A 8 10.89 -7.96 20.72
CA TRP A 8 11.20 -6.56 20.41
C TRP A 8 11.97 -6.40 19.10
N MET A 9 12.88 -7.33 18.80
CA MET A 9 13.60 -7.35 17.53
C MET A 9 12.65 -7.61 16.35
N LEU A 10 11.73 -8.58 16.47
CA LEU A 10 10.72 -8.85 15.44
C LEU A 10 9.77 -7.66 15.26
N ALA A 11 9.33 -7.02 16.34
CA ALA A 11 8.51 -5.82 16.28
C ALA A 11 9.23 -4.67 15.55
N ALA A 12 10.51 -4.46 15.85
CA ALA A 12 11.32 -3.46 15.14
C ALA A 12 11.46 -3.78 13.65
N ILE A 13 11.70 -5.05 13.29
CA ILE A 13 11.78 -5.48 11.89
C ILE A 13 10.46 -5.22 11.16
N PHE A 14 9.33 -5.62 11.73
CA PHE A 14 8.02 -5.37 11.14
C PHE A 14 7.71 -3.88 11.02
N PHE A 15 8.11 -3.08 12.02
CA PHE A 15 7.94 -1.64 11.99
C PHE A 15 8.72 -0.99 10.84
N PHE A 16 10.02 -1.27 10.71
CA PHE A 16 10.85 -0.70 9.64
C PHE A 16 10.48 -1.23 8.26
N LEU A 17 10.15 -2.52 8.16
CA LEU A 17 9.69 -3.12 6.91
C LEU A 17 8.31 -2.59 6.51
N GLY A 18 7.46 -2.22 7.47
CA GLY A 18 6.13 -1.68 7.23
C GLY A 18 6.11 -0.19 6.91
N ILE A 19 6.95 0.62 7.56
CA ILE A 19 6.91 2.08 7.40
C ILE A 19 7.28 2.53 5.99
N VAL A 20 8.26 1.88 5.37
CA VAL A 20 8.72 2.22 4.01
C VAL A 20 7.60 2.06 2.97
N PRO A 21 6.98 0.88 2.81
CA PRO A 21 5.88 0.70 1.86
C PRO A 21 4.61 1.47 2.26
N PHE A 22 4.35 1.66 3.56
CA PHE A 22 3.22 2.47 4.01
C PHE A 22 3.35 3.94 3.62
N VAL A 23 4.48 4.58 3.96
CA VAL A 23 4.72 5.98 3.64
C VAL A 23 4.83 6.17 2.13
N GLY A 24 5.53 5.29 1.42
CA GLY A 24 5.60 5.32 -0.04
C GLY A 24 4.21 5.25 -0.67
N GLY A 25 3.38 4.32 -0.19
CA GLY A 25 1.99 4.20 -0.60
C GLY A 25 1.13 5.44 -0.32
N VAL A 26 1.26 6.05 0.87
CA VAL A 26 0.56 7.31 1.21
C VAL A 26 1.02 8.47 0.31
N LEU A 27 2.32 8.56 0.01
CA LEU A 27 2.85 9.56 -0.92
C LEU A 27 2.34 9.34 -2.34
N LEU A 28 2.11 8.10 -2.76
CA LEU A 28 1.43 7.77 -4.00
C LEU A 28 -0.03 8.25 -3.97
N TYR A 29 -0.79 7.98 -2.90
CA TYR A 29 -2.17 8.48 -2.75
C TYR A 29 -2.27 10.00 -2.92
N THR A 30 -1.27 10.74 -2.43
CA THR A 30 -1.17 12.20 -2.53
C THR A 30 -0.52 12.70 -3.83
N LYS A 31 -0.19 11.82 -4.77
CA LYS A 31 0.49 12.12 -6.06
C LYS A 31 1.87 12.77 -5.88
N LYS A 32 2.48 12.67 -4.71
CA LYS A 32 3.83 13.21 -4.42
C LYS A 32 4.94 12.28 -4.88
N PHE A 33 4.70 10.96 -4.80
CA PHE A 33 5.67 9.96 -5.22
C PHE A 33 5.02 8.95 -6.15
N VAL A 34 5.30 9.08 -7.45
CA VAL A 34 4.70 8.28 -8.52
C VAL A 34 5.58 7.08 -8.90
N GLY A 35 6.79 6.97 -8.34
CA GLY A 35 7.74 5.89 -8.66
C GLY A 35 7.21 4.48 -8.38
N LEU A 36 6.29 4.34 -7.42
CA LEU A 36 5.64 3.06 -7.11
C LEU A 36 4.70 2.56 -8.22
N LEU A 37 4.27 3.43 -9.16
CA LEU A 37 3.44 3.01 -10.30
C LEU A 37 4.16 2.03 -11.22
N ILE A 38 5.50 1.95 -11.19
CA ILE A 38 6.23 0.95 -11.97
C ILE A 38 5.81 -0.48 -11.61
N LEU A 39 5.37 -0.70 -10.37
CA LEU A 39 4.85 -1.99 -9.93
C LEU A 39 3.56 -2.35 -10.67
N ASP A 40 2.73 -1.36 -11.02
CA ASP A 40 1.45 -1.59 -11.69
C ASP A 40 1.63 -2.12 -13.11
N SER A 41 2.81 -1.96 -13.72
CA SER A 41 3.12 -2.58 -15.00
C SER A 41 3.36 -4.10 -14.91
N PHE A 42 3.63 -4.64 -13.72
CA PHE A 42 3.92 -6.08 -13.54
C PHE A 42 2.67 -6.92 -13.30
N MET A 43 1.60 -6.34 -12.76
CA MET A 43 0.37 -7.07 -12.42
C MET A 43 -0.90 -6.27 -12.76
N PRO A 44 -1.99 -6.94 -13.17
CA PRO A 44 -3.23 -6.30 -13.61
C PRO A 44 -4.05 -5.63 -12.49
N GLY A 45 -3.70 -5.88 -11.23
CA GLY A 45 -4.27 -5.17 -10.09
C GLY A 45 -3.70 -3.76 -10.01
N LYS A 46 -3.34 -3.34 -8.81
CA LYS A 46 -2.58 -2.10 -8.54
C LYS A 46 -1.64 -2.34 -7.35
N PRO A 47 -0.56 -3.12 -7.54
CA PRO A 47 0.41 -3.38 -6.48
C PRO A 47 0.97 -2.10 -5.84
N SER A 48 1.05 -0.99 -6.58
CA SER A 48 1.46 0.32 -6.06
C SER A 48 0.57 0.81 -4.90
N LEU A 49 -0.74 0.57 -4.96
CA LEU A 49 -1.68 0.91 -3.89
C LEU A 49 -1.74 -0.19 -2.83
N ALA A 50 -1.65 -1.44 -3.25
CA ALA A 50 -1.77 -2.60 -2.39
C ALA A 50 -0.61 -2.72 -1.39
N THR A 51 0.59 -2.30 -1.80
CA THR A 51 1.76 -2.17 -0.91
C THR A 51 1.50 -1.24 0.27
N THR A 52 0.66 -0.20 0.12
CA THR A 52 0.23 0.64 1.26
C THR A 52 -0.46 -0.18 2.35
N PHE A 53 -1.38 -1.06 1.95
CA PHE A 53 -2.15 -1.88 2.89
C PHE A 53 -1.32 -3.00 3.49
N LEU A 54 -0.38 -3.57 2.73
CA LEU A 54 0.62 -4.51 3.26
C LEU A 54 1.56 -3.81 4.25
N GLY A 55 1.98 -2.57 3.96
CA GLY A 55 2.79 -1.76 4.88
C GLY A 55 2.03 -1.44 6.17
N ALA A 56 0.74 -1.09 6.07
CA ALA A 56 -0.13 -0.90 7.23
C ALA A 56 -0.27 -2.19 8.05
N TRP A 57 -0.44 -3.34 7.39
CA TRP A 57 -0.49 -4.64 8.04
C TRP A 57 0.80 -4.95 8.81
N LEU A 58 1.97 -4.71 8.21
CA LEU A 58 3.27 -4.88 8.87
C LEU A 58 3.44 -3.93 10.07
N LEU A 59 3.01 -2.67 9.94
CA LEU A 59 3.02 -1.71 11.04
C LEU A 59 2.10 -2.15 12.19
N LEU A 60 0.94 -2.73 11.87
CA LEU A 60 0.00 -3.29 12.85
C LEU A 60 0.47 -4.65 13.40
N MET A 61 1.45 -5.32 12.80
CA MET A 61 2.04 -6.50 13.43
C MET A 61 2.94 -6.12 14.62
N ALA A 62 3.60 -4.95 14.57
CA ALA A 62 4.56 -4.53 15.59
C ALA A 62 3.95 -4.39 17.01
N PRO A 63 2.77 -3.76 17.23
CA PRO A 63 2.17 -3.69 18.55
C PRO A 63 1.23 -4.86 18.89
N GLN A 64 1.14 -5.92 18.06
CA GLN A 64 0.18 -7.00 18.26
C GLN A 64 0.35 -7.73 19.59
N HIS A 65 1.58 -7.95 20.03
CA HIS A 65 1.86 -8.57 21.33
C HIS A 65 1.25 -7.75 22.47
N PHE A 66 1.52 -6.43 22.48
CA PHE A 66 0.98 -5.51 23.48
C PHE A 66 -0.55 -5.48 23.49
N VAL A 67 -1.19 -5.50 22.32
CA VAL A 67 -2.66 -5.54 22.23
C VAL A 67 -3.22 -6.82 22.85
N ASN A 68 -2.59 -7.96 22.60
CA ASN A 68 -3.01 -9.23 23.18
C ASN A 68 -2.82 -9.27 24.70
N GLU A 69 -1.74 -8.67 25.21
CA GLU A 69 -1.49 -8.57 26.66
C GLU A 69 -2.53 -7.73 27.40
N THR A 70 -3.19 -6.78 26.74
CA THR A 70 -4.24 -5.99 27.40
C THR A 70 -5.41 -6.84 27.87
N GLY A 71 -5.68 -7.98 27.22
CA GLY A 71 -6.82 -8.86 27.53
C GLY A 71 -8.20 -8.23 27.33
N ILE A 72 -8.28 -7.07 26.65
CA ILE A 72 -9.53 -6.35 26.41
C ILE A 72 -10.13 -6.84 25.08
N ASP A 73 -11.11 -7.73 25.13
CA ASP A 73 -11.77 -8.27 23.92
C ASP A 73 -12.33 -7.16 23.00
N ALA A 74 -12.85 -6.09 23.59
CA ALA A 74 -13.37 -4.93 22.86
C ALA A 74 -12.30 -4.17 22.06
N LEU A 75 -11.01 -4.34 22.39
CA LEU A 75 -9.87 -3.79 21.66
C LEU A 75 -9.29 -4.83 20.69
N ILE A 76 -9.17 -6.09 21.13
CA ILE A 76 -8.59 -7.18 20.34
C ILE A 76 -9.42 -7.44 19.08
N MET A 77 -10.75 -7.53 19.20
CA MET A 77 -11.62 -7.84 18.07
C MET A 77 -11.52 -6.82 16.91
N PRO A 78 -11.69 -5.49 17.12
CA PRO A 78 -11.53 -4.53 16.04
C PRO A 78 -10.09 -4.46 15.51
N TYR A 79 -9.09 -4.69 16.37
CA TYR A 79 -7.69 -4.72 15.97
C TYR A 79 -7.39 -5.88 15.02
N SER A 80 -7.80 -7.11 15.38
CA SER A 80 -7.66 -8.29 14.52
C SER A 80 -8.44 -8.14 13.22
N ALA A 81 -9.63 -7.54 13.25
CA ALA A 81 -10.40 -7.24 12.04
C ALA A 81 -9.67 -6.25 11.12
N LEU A 82 -9.05 -5.22 11.69
CA LEU A 82 -8.24 -4.26 10.93
C LEU A 82 -7.01 -4.92 10.30
N LEU A 83 -6.28 -5.73 11.07
CA LEU A 83 -5.16 -6.54 10.57
C LEU A 83 -5.59 -7.41 9.39
N LEU A 84 -6.68 -8.16 9.53
CA LEU A 84 -7.18 -9.03 8.48
C LEU A 84 -7.65 -8.21 7.25
N GLY A 85 -8.29 -7.07 7.46
CA GLY A 85 -8.69 -6.16 6.39
C GLY A 85 -7.50 -5.62 5.60
N CYS A 86 -6.45 -5.15 6.28
CA CYS A 86 -5.22 -4.66 5.65
C CYS A 86 -4.52 -5.78 4.86
N LEU A 87 -4.45 -6.99 5.39
CA LEU A 87 -3.87 -8.14 4.69
C LEU A 87 -4.70 -8.53 3.45
N ALA A 88 -6.02 -8.64 3.63
CA ALA A 88 -6.93 -9.03 2.56
C ALA A 88 -6.89 -8.02 1.41
N ILE A 89 -6.95 -6.72 1.70
CA ILE A 89 -6.84 -5.66 0.69
C ILE A 89 -5.44 -5.64 0.08
N GLY A 90 -4.40 -5.83 0.91
CA GLY A 90 -3.01 -5.87 0.47
C GLY A 90 -2.74 -7.01 -0.53
N LEU A 91 -3.26 -8.21 -0.28
CA LEU A 91 -3.11 -9.34 -1.21
C LEU A 91 -4.03 -9.21 -2.42
N MET A 92 -5.31 -8.88 -2.19
CA MET A 92 -6.29 -8.72 -3.26
C MET A 92 -5.86 -7.62 -4.23
N GLY A 93 -5.36 -6.49 -3.73
CA GLY A 93 -4.95 -5.35 -4.53
C GLY A 93 -3.82 -5.63 -5.53
N TRP A 94 -3.01 -6.68 -5.32
CA TRP A 94 -2.01 -7.11 -6.32
C TRP A 94 -2.66 -7.72 -7.56
N PHE A 95 -3.74 -8.47 -7.39
CA PHE A 95 -4.47 -9.13 -8.48
C PHE A 95 -5.61 -8.28 -9.03
N TRP A 96 -6.31 -7.57 -8.15
CA TRP A 96 -7.48 -6.76 -8.46
C TRP A 96 -7.72 -5.71 -7.37
N MET A 97 -7.56 -4.43 -7.72
CA MET A 97 -7.79 -3.33 -6.78
C MET A 97 -9.19 -2.73 -6.96
N PRO A 98 -10.08 -2.81 -5.95
CA PRO A 98 -11.42 -2.24 -6.04
C PRO A 98 -11.38 -0.75 -6.35
N LYS A 99 -12.23 -0.30 -7.28
CA LYS A 99 -12.24 1.11 -7.71
C LYS A 99 -12.45 2.06 -6.54
N PHE A 100 -13.29 1.76 -5.55
CA PHE A 100 -13.54 2.71 -4.45
C PHE A 100 -12.28 3.04 -3.63
N LEU A 101 -11.33 2.10 -3.48
CA LEU A 101 -10.07 2.32 -2.78
C LEU A 101 -9.05 3.16 -3.56
N GLN A 102 -9.21 3.26 -4.88
CA GLN A 102 -8.27 4.01 -5.70
C GLN A 102 -8.50 5.53 -5.56
N PRO A 103 -7.44 6.35 -5.51
CA PRO A 103 -7.56 7.79 -5.46
C PRO A 103 -8.17 8.34 -6.76
N LYS A 104 -8.79 9.53 -6.68
CA LYS A 104 -9.50 10.16 -7.81
C LYS A 104 -8.62 10.31 -9.05
N TRP A 105 -7.35 10.71 -8.86
CA TRP A 105 -6.41 10.94 -9.95
C TRP A 105 -6.07 9.65 -10.72
N MET A 106 -6.02 8.50 -10.06
CA MET A 106 -5.79 7.21 -10.73
C MET A 106 -7.01 6.74 -11.51
N LYS A 107 -8.22 6.94 -10.95
CA LYS A 107 -9.48 6.65 -11.66
C LYS A 107 -9.62 7.46 -12.94
N GLU A 108 -9.13 8.70 -12.92
CA GLU A 108 -9.09 9.56 -14.10
C GLU A 108 -8.05 9.06 -15.10
N GLY A 109 -6.88 8.61 -14.64
CA GLY A 109 -5.87 7.94 -15.47
C GLY A 109 -6.42 6.71 -16.20
N ASP A 110 -7.01 5.76 -15.48
CA ASP A 110 -7.59 4.54 -16.07
C ASP A 110 -8.66 4.84 -17.12
N LYS A 111 -9.47 5.89 -16.90
CA LYS A 111 -10.52 6.30 -17.86
C LYS A 111 -9.94 6.87 -19.13
N LEU A 112 -8.79 7.53 -19.04
CA LEU A 112 -8.08 8.12 -20.19
C LEU A 112 -7.34 7.03 -20.97
N GLU A 113 -6.68 6.10 -20.26
CA GLU A 113 -6.07 4.91 -20.84
C GLU A 113 -7.10 4.04 -21.56
N ALA A 114 -8.28 3.81 -20.96
CA ALA A 114 -9.38 3.09 -21.61
C ALA A 114 -9.96 3.80 -22.85
N ARG A 115 -9.69 5.10 -23.02
CA ARG A 115 -10.06 5.88 -24.22
C ARG A 115 -8.92 5.93 -25.25
N GLY A 116 -7.77 5.31 -24.97
CA GLY A 116 -6.57 5.42 -25.80
C GLY A 116 -5.89 6.80 -25.72
N GLU A 117 -6.31 7.66 -24.80
CA GLU A 117 -5.72 8.98 -24.56
C GLU A 117 -4.75 8.90 -23.38
N ASP A 118 -3.69 8.13 -23.54
CA ASP A 118 -2.81 7.84 -22.42
C ASP A 118 -2.11 9.11 -21.87
N ARG A 119 -2.54 9.53 -20.68
CA ARG A 119 -2.07 10.79 -20.07
C ARG A 119 -0.61 10.71 -19.65
N PHE A 120 -0.10 9.50 -19.39
CA PHE A 120 1.29 9.30 -18.99
C PHE A 120 2.26 9.65 -20.14
N VAL A 121 1.91 9.25 -21.37
CA VAL A 121 2.63 9.66 -22.58
C VAL A 121 2.45 11.17 -22.80
N ARG A 122 1.26 11.74 -22.59
CA ARG A 122 1.04 13.17 -22.88
C ARG A 122 1.68 14.14 -21.89
N ASP A 123 1.70 13.77 -20.60
CA ASP A 123 2.21 14.61 -19.51
C ASP A 123 3.73 14.47 -19.36
N PHE A 124 4.31 13.30 -19.65
CA PHE A 124 5.76 13.07 -19.53
C PHE A 124 6.50 12.96 -20.85
N TYR A 125 5.81 12.77 -21.98
CA TYR A 125 6.41 12.67 -23.29
C TYR A 125 5.74 13.65 -24.29
N ASP A 126 6.50 14.13 -25.26
CA ASP A 126 5.98 14.91 -26.37
C ASP A 126 5.37 13.99 -27.44
N SER A 127 4.61 14.56 -28.37
CA SER A 127 4.08 13.93 -29.58
C SER A 127 5.11 13.15 -30.41
N ASN A 128 6.41 13.43 -30.19
CA ASN A 128 7.55 12.73 -30.81
C ASN A 128 8.09 11.55 -29.96
N GLY A 129 7.49 11.25 -28.80
CA GLY A 129 7.94 10.17 -27.90
C GLY A 129 9.15 10.53 -27.03
N GLU A 130 9.55 11.81 -26.96
CA GLU A 130 10.65 12.27 -26.10
C GLU A 130 10.16 12.79 -24.76
N LYS A 131 10.94 12.59 -23.69
CA LYS A 131 10.55 12.98 -22.34
C LYS A 131 10.51 14.51 -22.22
N LYS A 132 9.38 15.10 -21.82
CA LYS A 132 9.27 16.55 -21.57
C LYS A 132 10.14 16.92 -20.36
N GLN A 133 11.20 17.69 -20.60
CA GLN A 133 12.04 18.30 -19.55
C GLN A 133 11.32 19.46 -18.87
#